data_AF-A0A9W5UR97-F1
#
_entry.id   AF-A0A9W5UR97-F1
#
_cell.length_a   1.000
_cell.length_b   1.000
_cell.length_c   1.000
_cell.angle_alpha   90.00
_cell.angle_beta   90.00
_cell.angle_gamma   90.00
#
_symmetry.space_group_name_H-M   'P 1'
#
loop_
_entity.id
_entity.type
_entity.pdbx_description
1 polymer ?
#
loop_
_entity_poly.entity_id
_entity_poly.type
_entity_poly.pdbx_seq_one_letter_code
_entity_poly.pdbx_strand_id
1 'polypeptide(L)' 'MGFLFFLLFFLTLALLSALGLTADSRDSADWKPSDGGRRWQSRHC' A
#
# COMPACT_ATOMS: atom_id res chain seq x y z
N MET A 1 -10.96 30.37 5.93
CA MET A 1 -9.69 30.16 5.19
C MET A 1 -9.13 28.74 5.33
N GLY A 2 -9.06 28.15 6.54
CA GLY A 2 -8.50 26.79 6.73
C GLY A 2 -9.21 25.67 5.97
N PHE A 3 -10.53 25.75 5.79
CA PHE A 3 -11.32 24.74 5.07
C PHE A 3 -10.90 24.57 3.61
N LEU A 4 -10.52 25.66 2.92
CA LEU A 4 -10.08 25.62 1.53
C LEU A 4 -8.77 24.82 1.38
N PHE A 5 -7.84 24.97 2.34
CA PHE A 5 -6.60 24.20 2.36
C PHE A 5 -6.85 22.71 2.58
N PHE A 6 -7.78 22.36 3.46
CA PHE A 6 -8.20 20.97 3.65
C PHE A 6 -8.80 20.37 2.37
N LEU A 7 -9.68 21.12 1.70
CA LEU A 7 -10.28 20.70 0.43
C LEU A 7 -9.22 20.47 -0.65
N LEU A 8 -8.30 21.42 -0.78
CA LEU A 8 -7.17 21.33 -1.72
C LEU A 8 -6.31 20.09 -1.44
N PHE A 9 -6.00 19.84 -0.16
CA PHE A 9 -5.22 18.68 0.27
C PHE A 9 -5.89 17.36 -0.16
N PHE A 10 -7.17 17.18 0.14
CA PHE A 10 -7.90 15.97 -0.27
C PHE A 10 -8.05 15.86 -1.79
N LEU A 11 -8.24 16.97 -2.50
CA LEU A 11 -8.28 16.99 -3.96
C LEU A 11 -6.96 16.48 -4.55
N THR A 12 -5.81 16.95 -4.04
CA THR A 12 -4.50 16.46 -4.48
C THR A 12 -4.29 14.98 -4.19
N LEU A 13 -4.71 14.50 -3.01
CA LEU A 13 -4.63 13.07 -2.68
C LEU A 13 -5.49 12.23 -3.61
N ALA A 14 -6.72 12.67 -3.90
CA ALA A 14 -7.62 11.97 -4.81
C ALA A 14 -7.03 11.90 -6.23
N LEU A 15 -6.42 12.99 -6.71
CA LEU A 15 -5.77 13.02 -8.02
C LEU A 15 -4.57 12.07 -8.10
N LEU A 16 -3.69 12.10 -7.09
CA LEU A 16 -2.53 11.20 -7.01
C LEU A 16 -2.96 9.72 -6.97
N SER A 17 -4.04 9.42 -6.24
CA SER A 17 -4.63 8.07 -6.18
C SER A 17 -5.22 7.63 -7.51
N ALA A 18 -6.00 8.50 -8.17
CA ALA A 18 -6.59 8.22 -9.49
C ALA A 18 -5.53 8.03 -10.58
N LEU A 19 -4.40 8.72 -10.48
CA LEU A 19 -3.24 8.55 -11.37
C LEU A 19 -2.40 7.31 -11.01
N GLY A 20 -2.74 6.57 -9.95
CA GLY A 20 -1.97 5.42 -9.51
C GLY A 20 -0.60 5.76 -8.92
N LEU A 21 -0.32 7.04 -8.63
CA LEU A 21 0.97 7.47 -8.07
C LEU A 21 1.14 7.05 -6.60
N THR A 22 0.04 6.71 -5.93
CA THR A 22 0.04 6.12 -4.59
C THR A 22 -0.25 4.62 -4.61
N ALA A 23 -0.43 4.02 -5.80
CA ALA A 23 -0.63 2.58 -5.90
C ALA A 23 0.69 1.90 -5.56
N ASP A 24 0.73 1.22 -4.42
CA ASP A 24 1.87 0.40 -4.06
C ASP A 24 1.89 -0.82 -4.99
N SER A 25 2.83 -0.82 -5.93
CA SER A 25 3.08 -1.97 -6.82
C SER A 25 3.91 -3.05 -6.15
N ARG A 26 4.46 -2.77 -4.96
CA ARG A 26 5.22 -3.73 -4.19
C ARG A 26 4.22 -4.67 -3.51
N ASP A 27 4.26 -5.93 -3.89
CA ASP A 27 3.55 -6.98 -3.17
C ASP A 27 4.22 -7.20 -1.81
N SER A 28 3.96 -6.30 -0.85
CA SER A 28 4.45 -6.42 0.53
C SER A 28 3.53 -7.28 1.40
N ALA A 29 2.46 -7.83 0.80
CA ALA A 29 1.53 -8.72 1.45
C ALA A 29 2.06 -10.18 1.42
N ASP A 30 3.33 -10.38 1.78
CA ASP A 30 3.91 -11.68 2.14
C ASP A 30 3.39 -12.14 3.53
N TRP A 31 2.09 -11.97 3.81
CA TRP A 31 1.45 -12.54 4.98
C TRP A 31 1.27 -14.05 4.81
N LYS A 32 2.29 -14.76 4.34
CA LYS A 32 2.23 -16.21 4.21
C LYS A 32 1.92 -16.79 5.59
N PRO A 33 0.76 -17.44 5.79
CA PRO A 33 0.45 -18.06 7.06
C PRO A 33 1.55 -19.09 7.35
N SER A 34 2.31 -18.87 8.42
CA SER A 34 3.21 -19.92 8.90
C SER A 34 2.33 -20.99 9.52
N ASP A 35 2.09 -22.10 8.82
CA ASP A 35 1.49 -23.29 9.42
C ASP A 35 2.33 -23.67 10.67
N GLY A 36 1.78 -23.42 11.85
CA GLY A 36 2.45 -23.72 13.12
C GLY A 36 3.73 -22.92 13.42
N GLY A 37 3.90 -21.71 12.88
CA GLY A 37 5.06 -20.86 13.21
C GLY A 37 6.37 -21.20 12.51
N ARG A 38 6.38 -22.15 11.56
CA ARG A 38 7.53 -22.34 10.67
C ARG A 38 7.35 -21.52 9.39
N ARG A 39 8.34 -20.66 9.09
CA ARG A 39 8.48 -20.09 7.75
C ARG A 39 8.59 -21.23 6.73
N TRP A 40 7.80 -21.16 5.67
CA TRP A 40 7.93 -22.06 4.53
C TRP A 40 9.33 -21.84 3.93
N GLN A 41 10.25 -22.77 4.18
CA GLN A 41 11.53 -22.77 3.48
C GLN A 41 11.25 -23.17 2.04
N SER A 42 11.13 -22.19 1.15
CA SER A 42 11.31 -22.43 -0.27
C SER A 42 12.75 -22.90 -0.46
N ARG A 43 12.95 -24.22 -0.45
CA ARG A 43 14.20 -24.81 -0.91
C ARG A 43 14.35 -24.42 -2.38
N HIS A 44 15.25 -23.48 -2.65
CA HIS A 44 15.92 -23.43 -3.93
C HIS A 44 16.91 -24.60 -3.93
N CYS A 45 16.67 -25.55 -4.84
CA CYS A 45 17.51 -26.69 -5.28
C CYS A 45 18.25 -27.50 -4.21
#